data_AF-A0A1J0D038-F1
#
_entry.id   AF-A0A1J0D038-F1
#
_cell.length_a   1.000
_cell.length_b   1.000
_cell.length_c   1.000
_cell.angle_alpha   90.00
_cell.angle_beta   90.00
_cell.angle_gamma   90.00
#
_symmetry.space_group_name_H-M   'P 1'
#
loop_
_entity.id
_entity.type
_entity.pdbx_description
1 polymer ?
#
loop_
_entity_poly.entity_id
_entity_poly.type
_entity_poly.pdbx_seq_one_letter_code
_entity_poly.pdbx_strand_id
1 'polypeptide(L)'
;MYTFLQSELGNIGRFQSSGNNVIRYIIGDIKSLIYIINLIHGKLSTPKNKRFNDLIQFINAKYDLNIPESNYNGNYKDNSWFAGFTEADRHFGIKYIEKKDKSETSKRSVSESISLKFRLDQCSYDKSTSSDMKPFMV
;
A
#
# COMPACT_ATOMS: atom_id res chain seq x y z
N MET A 1 4.39 -10.09 -12.19
CA MET A 1 4.40 -8.86 -11.38
C MET A 1 5.75 -8.65 -10.69
N TYR A 2 6.14 -9.46 -9.69
CA TYR A 2 7.40 -9.23 -8.96
C TYR A 2 8.67 -9.33 -9.83
N THR A 3 8.70 -10.22 -10.83
CA THR A 3 9.80 -10.31 -11.82
C THR A 3 9.91 -9.05 -12.68
N PHE A 4 8.79 -8.45 -13.06
CA PHE A 4 8.76 -7.18 -13.77
C PHE A 4 9.28 -6.03 -12.89
N LEU A 5 8.85 -5.98 -11.62
CA LEU A 5 9.36 -4.99 -10.68
C LEU A 5 10.88 -5.14 -10.47
N GLN A 6 11.40 -6.37 -10.45
CA GLN A 6 12.83 -6.62 -10.37
C GLN A 6 13.57 -6.13 -11.63
N SER A 7 13.02 -6.34 -12.82
CA SER A 7 13.64 -5.87 -14.06
C SER A 7 13.69 -4.34 -14.15
N GLU A 8 12.61 -3.66 -13.74
CA GLU A 8 12.56 -2.19 -13.70
C GLU A 8 13.57 -1.59 -12.71
N LEU A 9 13.91 -2.33 -11.65
CA LEU A 9 14.93 -1.93 -10.67
C LEU A 9 16.36 -2.32 -11.06
N GLY A 10 16.58 -2.78 -12.29
CA GLY A 10 17.92 -3.17 -12.77
C GLY A 10 18.40 -4.52 -12.26
N ASN A 11 17.48 -5.46 -12.01
CA ASN A 11 17.77 -6.82 -11.56
C ASN A 11 18.47 -6.93 -10.19
N ILE A 12 18.25 -5.95 -9.31
CA ILE A 12 18.75 -5.98 -7.93
C ILE A 12 17.95 -6.92 -7.03
N GLY A 13 18.49 -7.24 -5.85
CA GLY A 13 17.82 -8.09 -4.85
C GLY A 13 17.67 -9.56 -5.25
N ARG A 14 16.93 -10.31 -4.43
CA ARG A 14 16.68 -11.74 -4.65
C ARG A 14 15.28 -12.14 -4.19
N PHE A 15 14.74 -13.18 -4.81
CA PHE A 15 13.54 -13.84 -4.33
C PHE A 15 13.86 -14.97 -3.35
N GLN A 16 13.01 -15.12 -2.34
CA GLN A 16 13.05 -16.24 -1.42
C GLN A 16 11.63 -16.76 -1.23
N SER A 17 11.40 -18.04 -1.55
CA SER A 17 10.16 -18.73 -1.19
C SER A 17 10.12 -18.96 0.32
N SER A 18 8.97 -18.72 0.94
CA SER A 18 8.73 -18.91 2.37
C SER A 18 7.44 -19.69 2.55
N GLY A 19 7.52 -20.94 3.03
CA GLY A 19 6.37 -21.84 3.06
C GLY A 19 5.87 -22.17 1.64
N ASN A 20 4.60 -22.57 1.52
CA ASN A 20 4.09 -23.12 0.25
C ASN A 20 3.70 -22.05 -0.77
N ASN A 21 3.18 -20.90 -0.33
CA ASN A 21 2.50 -19.94 -1.21
C ASN A 21 2.97 -18.47 -1.02
N VAL A 22 4.15 -18.25 -0.43
CA VAL A 22 4.67 -16.89 -0.21
C VAL A 22 6.04 -16.73 -0.85
N ILE A 23 6.19 -15.65 -1.61
CA ILE A 23 7.47 -15.22 -2.18
C ILE A 23 7.85 -13.89 -1.53
N ARG A 24 9.09 -13.81 -1.03
CA ARG A 24 9.67 -12.58 -0.50
C ARG A 24 10.67 -12.02 -1.49
N TYR A 25 10.51 -10.76 -1.86
CA TYR A 25 11.53 -10.01 -2.59
C TYR A 25 12.39 -9.23 -1.59
N ILE A 26 13.69 -9.51 -1.57
CA ILE A 26 14.61 -9.02 -0.54
C ILE A 26 15.75 -8.27 -1.21
N ILE A 27 15.92 -7.01 -0.82
CA ILE A 27 17.06 -6.16 -1.18
C ILE A 27 17.83 -5.87 0.11
N GLY A 28 19.13 -6.14 0.13
CA GLY A 28 19.93 -6.07 1.37
C GLY A 28 21.36 -5.60 1.20
N ASP A 29 21.88 -5.51 -0.02
CA ASP A 29 23.19 -4.90 -0.25
C ASP A 29 23.09 -3.37 -0.17
N ILE A 30 24.15 -2.73 0.33
CA ILE A 30 24.15 -1.29 0.62
C ILE A 30 23.94 -0.45 -0.64
N LYS A 31 24.52 -0.85 -1.78
CA LYS A 31 24.40 -0.11 -3.05
C LYS A 31 22.94 -0.06 -3.51
N SER A 32 22.26 -1.21 -3.50
CA SER A 32 20.85 -1.32 -3.86
C SER A 32 19.95 -0.62 -2.84
N LEU A 33 20.28 -0.67 -1.54
CA LEU A 33 19.52 0.05 -0.52
C LEU A 33 19.58 1.57 -0.73
N ILE A 34 20.77 2.13 -1.00
CA ILE A 34 20.93 3.57 -1.30
C ILE A 34 20.15 3.93 -2.57
N TYR A 35 20.22 3.10 -3.60
CA TYR A 35 19.45 3.29 -4.83
C TYR A 35 17.93 3.34 -4.56
N ILE A 36 17.40 2.40 -3.79
CA ILE A 36 15.99 2.36 -3.40
C ILE A 36 15.61 3.56 -2.54
N ILE A 37 16.44 3.93 -1.57
CA ILE A 37 16.21 5.10 -0.71
C ILE A 37 16.02 6.35 -1.57
N ASN A 38 16.94 6.59 -2.52
CA ASN A 38 16.85 7.73 -3.43
C ASN A 38 15.63 7.65 -4.35
N LEU A 39 15.28 6.45 -4.81
CA LEU A 39 14.14 6.24 -5.71
C LEU A 39 12.80 6.55 -5.04
N ILE A 40 12.63 6.19 -3.76
CA ILE A 40 11.37 6.39 -3.02
C ILE A 40 11.37 7.66 -2.15
N HIS A 41 12.49 8.38 -2.11
CA HIS A 41 12.65 9.62 -1.35
C HIS A 41 11.56 10.63 -1.71
N GLY A 42 10.84 11.13 -0.70
CA GLY A 42 9.74 12.08 -0.86
C GLY A 42 8.45 11.52 -1.49
N LYS A 43 8.37 10.20 -1.75
CA LYS A 43 7.23 9.56 -2.43
C LYS A 43 6.28 8.77 -1.51
N LEU A 44 6.65 8.54 -0.25
CA LEU A 44 5.83 7.78 0.69
C LEU A 44 4.84 8.68 1.42
N SER A 45 3.55 8.53 1.14
CA SER A 45 2.47 9.34 1.72
C SER A 45 1.87 8.79 3.01
N THR A 46 2.24 7.57 3.42
CA THR A 46 1.68 6.92 4.63
C THR A 46 2.60 7.09 5.84
N PRO A 47 2.12 6.81 7.07
CA PRO A 47 2.96 6.82 8.27
C PRO A 47 4.16 5.85 8.22
N LYS A 48 4.22 4.94 7.22
CA LYS A 48 5.43 4.16 6.90
C LYS A 48 6.65 5.03 6.63
N ASN A 49 6.47 6.30 6.25
CA ASN A 49 7.56 7.26 6.07
C ASN A 49 8.41 7.45 7.35
N LYS A 50 7.80 7.31 8.54
CA LYS A 50 8.56 7.33 9.81
C LYS A 50 9.59 6.18 9.86
N ARG A 51 9.16 4.96 9.55
CA ARG A 51 10.06 3.79 9.51
C ARG A 51 11.11 3.90 8.41
N PHE A 52 10.77 4.56 7.31
CA PHE A 52 11.72 4.85 6.25
C PHE A 52 12.80 5.85 6.69
N ASN A 53 12.43 6.90 7.43
CA ASN A 53 13.40 7.83 8.02
C ASN A 53 14.25 7.15 9.10
N ASP A 54 13.69 6.26 9.93
CA ASP A 54 14.48 5.43 10.87
C ASP A 54 15.56 4.64 10.11
N LEU A 55 15.22 4.07 8.93
CA LEU A 55 16.19 3.36 8.07
C LEU A 55 17.27 4.30 7.51
N ILE A 56 16.89 5.48 7.03
CA ILE A 56 17.84 6.48 6.53
C ILE A 56 18.85 6.87 7.62
N GLN A 57 18.36 7.17 8.83
CA GLN A 57 19.21 7.50 9.97
C GLN A 57 20.18 6.35 10.31
N PHE A 58 19.68 5.11 10.33
CA PHE A 58 20.52 3.93 10.56
C PHE A 58 21.63 3.78 9.49
N ILE A 59 21.28 3.97 8.21
CA ILE A 59 22.24 3.86 7.10
C ILE A 59 23.28 4.98 7.17
N ASN A 60 22.86 6.21 7.44
CA ASN A 60 23.76 7.36 7.62
C ASN A 60 24.77 7.11 8.74
N ALA A 61 24.32 6.66 9.91
CA ALA A 61 25.19 6.37 11.04
C ALA A 61 26.16 5.21 10.76
N LYS A 62 25.72 4.19 10.02
CA LYS A 62 26.54 2.99 9.76
C LYS A 62 27.58 3.19 8.66
N TYR A 63 27.30 4.03 7.66
CA TYR A 63 28.13 4.18 6.46
C TYR A 63 28.69 5.59 6.28
N ASP A 64 28.56 6.46 7.28
CA ASP A 64 29.02 7.86 7.26
C ASP A 64 28.44 8.62 6.05
N LEU A 65 27.12 8.54 5.89
CA LEU A 65 26.37 9.21 4.83
C LEU A 65 25.54 10.36 5.43
N ASN A 66 25.15 11.31 4.57
CA ASN A 66 24.34 12.46 4.96
C ASN A 66 23.06 12.57 4.11
N ILE A 67 22.32 11.46 4.00
CA ILE A 67 21.04 11.44 3.29
C ILE A 67 20.00 12.19 4.16
N PRO A 68 19.30 13.21 3.64
CA PRO A 68 18.31 13.95 4.42
C PRO A 68 17.10 13.05 4.76
N GLU A 69 16.29 13.49 5.73
CA GLU A 69 15.01 12.83 5.97
C GLU A 69 14.06 13.02 4.78
N SER A 70 13.31 11.97 4.48
CA SER A 70 12.31 11.98 3.41
C SER A 70 11.02 12.61 3.93
N ASN A 71 10.67 13.80 3.43
CA ASN A 71 9.39 14.44 3.69
C ASN A 71 8.51 14.36 2.44
N TYR A 72 7.23 14.05 2.62
CA TYR A 72 6.28 13.98 1.52
C TYR A 72 5.81 15.38 1.12
N ASN A 73 6.08 15.78 -0.13
CA ASN A 73 5.74 17.09 -0.66
C ASN A 73 4.83 17.03 -1.91
N GLY A 74 4.25 15.87 -2.22
CA GLY A 74 3.55 15.63 -3.50
C GLY A 74 2.04 15.89 -3.49
N ASN A 75 1.48 16.23 -4.65
CA ASN A 75 0.04 16.19 -4.91
C ASN A 75 -0.35 14.79 -5.43
N TYR A 76 -1.40 14.18 -4.88
CA TYR A 76 -1.87 12.84 -5.26
C TYR A 76 -2.51 12.78 -6.65
N LYS A 77 -2.97 13.92 -7.18
CA LYS A 77 -3.70 13.98 -8.46
C LYS A 77 -2.78 13.85 -9.68
N ASP A 78 -1.49 14.13 -9.50
CA ASP A 78 -0.52 14.25 -10.60
C ASP A 78 0.52 13.12 -10.59
N ASN A 79 0.23 11.99 -9.92
CA ASN A 79 1.18 10.89 -9.82
C ASN A 79 0.52 9.50 -9.84
N SER A 80 1.34 8.48 -10.11
CA SER A 80 0.92 7.08 -10.16
C SER A 80 0.84 6.42 -8.78
N TRP A 81 1.01 7.17 -7.69
CA TRP A 81 1.06 6.62 -6.33
C TRP A 81 -0.25 5.92 -5.97
N PHE A 82 -1.40 6.56 -6.25
CA PHE A 82 -2.71 5.99 -5.91
C PHE A 82 -2.98 4.69 -6.68
N ALA A 83 -2.54 4.59 -7.94
CA ALA A 83 -2.67 3.36 -8.72
C ALA A 83 -1.90 2.21 -8.05
N GLY A 84 -0.62 2.41 -7.72
CA GLY A 84 0.19 1.40 -7.02
C GLY A 84 -0.32 1.08 -5.61
N PHE A 85 -0.85 2.07 -4.90
CA PHE A 85 -1.48 1.87 -3.60
C PHE A 85 -2.73 0.98 -3.71
N THR A 86 -3.59 1.26 -4.69
CA THR A 86 -4.77 0.40 -4.93
C THR A 86 -4.40 -0.98 -5.46
N GLU A 87 -3.31 -1.16 -6.19
CA GLU A 87 -2.87 -2.50 -6.60
C GLU A 87 -2.49 -3.36 -5.38
N ALA A 88 -1.92 -2.74 -4.33
CA ALA A 88 -1.46 -3.44 -3.14
C ALA A 88 -2.57 -3.72 -2.10
N ASP A 89 -3.38 -2.71 -1.75
CA ASP A 89 -4.22 -2.74 -0.54
C ASP A 89 -5.74 -2.72 -0.84
N ARG A 90 -6.16 -2.59 -2.11
CA ARG A 90 -7.58 -2.54 -2.49
C ARG A 90 -8.25 -3.90 -2.49
N HIS A 91 -9.56 -3.88 -2.26
CA HIS A 91 -10.47 -4.97 -2.58
C HIS A 91 -11.54 -4.56 -3.62
N PHE A 92 -11.66 -5.34 -4.69
CA PHE A 92 -12.81 -5.33 -5.60
C PHE A 92 -13.67 -6.57 -5.33
N GLY A 93 -14.98 -6.38 -5.19
CA GLY A 93 -15.91 -7.47 -4.94
C GLY A 93 -17.24 -7.27 -5.67
N ILE A 94 -17.87 -8.37 -6.02
CA ILE A 94 -19.24 -8.40 -6.52
C ILE A 94 -20.10 -8.95 -5.38
N LYS A 95 -21.08 -8.17 -4.93
CA LYS A 95 -22.10 -8.63 -3.99
C LYS A 95 -23.34 -9.00 -4.78
N TYR A 96 -23.66 -10.28 -4.75
CA TYR A 96 -24.95 -10.78 -5.22
C TYR A 96 -25.87 -11.01 -4.03
N ILE A 97 -27.13 -10.63 -4.18
CA ILE A 97 -28.20 -10.84 -3.20
C ILE A 97 -29.27 -11.65 -3.91
N GLU A 98 -29.50 -12.86 -3.42
CA GLU A 98 -30.58 -13.71 -3.91
C GLU A 98 -31.94 -13.19 -3.45
N LYS A 99 -32.95 -13.37 -4.31
CA LYS A 99 -34.33 -13.11 -3.94
C LYS A 99 -34.73 -13.99 -2.76
N LYS A 100 -35.39 -13.39 -1.77
CA LYS A 100 -36.01 -14.11 -0.65
C LYS A 100 -37.45 -13.67 -0.50
N ASP A 101 -38.37 -14.64 -0.52
CA ASP A 101 -39.77 -14.38 -0.28
C ASP A 101 -40.03 -14.10 1.21
N LYS A 102 -41.19 -13.52 1.50
CA LYS A 102 -41.60 -13.18 2.86
C LYS A 102 -41.80 -14.47 3.68
N SER A 103 -41.29 -14.50 4.91
CA SER A 103 -41.46 -15.62 5.86
C SER A 103 -42.08 -15.12 7.18
N GLU A 104 -42.49 -16.03 8.08
CA GLU A 104 -43.03 -15.63 9.39
C GLU A 104 -42.03 -14.81 10.23
N THR A 105 -40.73 -15.09 10.09
CA THR A 105 -39.64 -14.37 10.75
C THR A 105 -39.16 -13.12 10.01
N SER A 106 -39.50 -12.94 8.72
CA SER A 106 -39.12 -11.78 7.92
C SER A 106 -40.34 -11.00 7.44
N LYS A 107 -40.53 -9.78 7.97
CA LYS A 107 -41.69 -8.93 7.62
C LYS A 107 -41.72 -8.47 6.15
N ARG A 108 -40.63 -8.59 5.38
CA ARG A 108 -40.53 -8.15 3.97
C ARG A 108 -39.75 -9.16 3.10
N SER A 109 -40.09 -9.22 1.82
CA SER A 109 -39.29 -9.92 0.80
C SER A 109 -38.04 -9.12 0.44
N VAL A 110 -36.98 -9.80 0.02
CA VAL A 110 -35.74 -9.22 -0.52
C VAL A 110 -35.72 -9.46 -2.02
N SER A 111 -35.57 -8.40 -2.81
CA SER A 111 -35.40 -8.53 -4.27
C SER A 111 -33.99 -8.98 -4.62
N GLU A 112 -33.86 -9.70 -5.73
CA GLU A 112 -32.56 -10.04 -6.30
C GLU A 112 -31.80 -8.76 -6.67
N SER A 113 -30.51 -8.69 -6.35
CA SER A 113 -29.68 -7.56 -6.77
C SER A 113 -28.20 -7.92 -6.90
N ILE A 114 -27.55 -7.26 -7.86
CA ILE A 114 -26.10 -7.32 -8.05
C ILE A 114 -25.54 -5.94 -7.71
N SER A 115 -24.46 -5.87 -6.95
CA SER A 115 -23.77 -4.64 -6.60
C SER A 115 -22.26 -4.81 -6.71
N LEU A 116 -21.59 -3.84 -7.30
CA LEU A 116 -20.13 -3.77 -7.32
C LEU A 116 -19.64 -3.06 -6.05
N LYS A 117 -18.56 -3.56 -5.47
CA LYS A 117 -17.94 -2.99 -4.28
C LYS A 117 -16.46 -2.73 -4.52
N PHE A 118 -16.05 -1.52 -4.19
CA PHE A 118 -14.66 -1.13 -4.00
C PHE A 118 -14.47 -0.83 -2.50
N ARG A 119 -13.46 -1.44 -1.89
CA ARG A 119 -13.02 -1.14 -0.53
C ARG A 119 -11.52 -0.91 -0.47
N LEU A 120 -11.11 -0.03 0.43
CA LEU A 120 -9.73 0.31 0.74
C LEU A 120 -9.69 0.55 2.25
N ASP A 121 -9.11 -0.40 2.98
CA ASP A 121 -9.12 -0.40 4.45
C ASP A 121 -7.72 -0.03 4.97
N GLN A 122 -7.64 0.73 6.07
CA GLN A 122 -6.37 1.16 6.70
C GLN A 122 -6.44 1.08 8.24
N CYS A 123 -5.27 1.08 8.90
CA CYS A 123 -5.16 0.97 10.35
C CYS A 123 -5.67 2.22 11.09
N SER A 124 -6.38 2.02 12.21
CA SER A 124 -6.97 3.11 13.02
C SER A 124 -5.95 4.01 13.77
N TYR A 125 -4.71 3.55 13.94
CA TYR A 125 -3.62 4.32 14.60
C TYR A 125 -3.02 5.42 13.72
N ASP A 126 -3.33 5.42 12.43
CA ASP A 126 -3.08 6.56 11.57
C ASP A 126 -4.05 7.66 12.05
N LYS A 127 -3.55 8.58 12.90
CA LYS A 127 -4.40 9.58 13.57
C LYS A 127 -5.36 10.19 12.56
N SER A 128 -6.65 10.15 12.88
CA SER A 128 -7.60 11.10 12.31
C SER A 128 -7.03 12.48 12.61
N THR A 129 -6.52 13.18 11.60
CA THR A 129 -6.49 14.63 11.66
C THR A 129 -7.92 15.00 11.98
N SER A 130 -8.17 15.63 13.14
CA SER A 130 -9.50 15.91 13.72
C SER A 130 -10.42 16.79 12.85
N SER A 131 -10.22 16.78 11.55
CA SER A 131 -10.99 17.39 10.49
C SER A 131 -11.81 16.41 9.66
N ASP A 132 -11.54 15.09 9.55
CA ASP A 132 -12.45 14.14 8.87
C ASP A 132 -11.91 12.69 8.71
N MET A 133 -12.79 11.69 8.78
CA MET A 133 -12.60 10.36 8.16
C MET A 133 -12.83 10.44 6.63
N LYS A 134 -12.15 11.37 5.95
CA LYS A 134 -12.29 11.49 4.50
C LYS A 134 -11.37 10.48 3.80
N PRO A 135 -11.84 9.84 2.72
CA PRO A 135 -11.00 9.00 1.88
C PRO A 135 -9.81 9.81 1.30
N PHE A 136 -8.76 9.09 0.89
CA PHE A 136 -7.50 9.59 0.28
C PHE A 136 -7.63 10.63 -0.84
N MET A 137 -8.85 10.93 -1.30
CA MET A 137 -9.13 11.96 -2.29
C MET A 137 -9.92 13.11 -1.65
N VAL A 138 -9.17 14.15 -1.29
CA VAL A 138 -9.62 15.55 -1.27
C VAL A 138 -8.65 16.34 -2.15
#